data_AF-A0A0A2B7U6-F1
#
_entry.id   AF-A0A0A2B7U6-F1
#
_cell.length_a   1.000
_cell.length_b   1.000
_cell.length_c   1.000
_cell.angle_alpha   90.00
_cell.angle_beta   90.00
_cell.angle_gamma   90.00
#
_symmetry.space_group_name_H-M   'P 1'
#
loop_
_entity.id
_entity.type
_entity.pdbx_description
1 polymer ?
#
loop_
_entity_poly.entity_id
_entity_poly.type
_entity_poly.pdbx_seq_one_letter_code
_entity_poly.pdbx_strand_id
1 'polypeptide(L)' 'MTNSNFDKNGLDKSGTHWLQYAAFVVTAFAIYFGWAFFNDANFHHFAAKIFKFWNCNGYNPLSYCVMRWKVDFYP' A
#
# COMPACT_ATOMS: atom_id res chain seq x y z
N MET A 1 32.30 -4.25 8.79
CA MET A 1 32.25 -2.79 8.61
C MET A 1 30.94 -2.46 7.92
N THR A 2 30.07 -1.71 8.60
CA THR A 2 28.67 -1.49 8.20
C THR A 2 28.61 -0.40 7.12
N ASN A 3 28.26 -0.77 5.89
CA ASN A 3 27.99 0.16 4.78
C ASN A 3 26.64 0.87 5.00
N SER A 4 26.53 1.69 6.04
CA SER A 4 25.36 2.53 6.30
C SER A 4 25.67 3.95 5.85
N ASN A 5 24.89 4.48 4.89
CA ASN A 5 24.92 5.91 4.54
C ASN A 5 24.37 6.80 5.66
N PHE A 6 23.79 6.19 6.70
CA PHE A 6 23.25 6.85 7.88
C PHE A 6 24.18 6.66 9.08
N ASP A 7 24.29 7.68 9.91
CA ASP A 7 25.03 7.62 11.17
C ASP A 7 24.32 6.76 12.23
N LYS A 8 24.89 6.71 13.44
CA LYS A 8 24.34 5.94 14.57
C LYS A 8 22.98 6.45 15.04
N ASN A 9 22.64 7.69 14.71
CA ASN A 9 21.37 8.33 15.03
C ASN A 9 20.39 8.24 13.84
N GLY A 10 20.77 7.56 12.76
CA GLY A 10 19.93 7.38 11.57
C GLY A 10 19.90 8.58 10.63
N LEU A 11 20.81 9.54 10.77
CA LEU A 11 20.90 10.75 9.95
C LEU A 11 21.89 10.55 8.80
N ASP A 12 21.58 11.09 7.62
CA ASP A 12 22.52 11.14 6.51
C ASP A 12 23.47 12.35 6.63
N LYS A 13 24.37 12.51 5.65
CA LYS A 13 25.32 13.65 5.62
C LYS A 13 24.64 15.02 5.53
N SER A 14 23.39 15.09 5.09
CA SER A 14 22.60 16.32 5.03
C SER A 14 21.79 16.59 6.30
N GLY A 15 21.79 15.67 7.29
CA GLY A 15 21.00 15.79 8.52
C GLY A 15 19.55 15.30 8.38
N THR A 16 19.23 14.59 7.30
CA THR A 16 17.93 13.97 7.05
C THR A 16 17.88 12.60 7.68
N HIS A 17 16.84 12.34 8.47
CA HIS A 17 16.65 11.04 9.11
C HIS A 17 16.08 10.02 8.13
N TRP A 18 16.53 8.76 8.17
CA TRP A 18 16.05 7.70 7.27
C TRP A 18 14.51 7.52 7.30
N LEU A 19 13.86 7.76 8.46
CA LEU A 19 12.40 7.73 8.56
C LEU A 19 11.72 8.84 7.75
N GLN A 20 12.36 9.99 7.54
CA GLN A 20 11.80 11.04 6.70
C GLN A 20 11.79 10.61 5.23
N TYR A 21 12.84 9.93 4.76
CA TYR A 21 12.85 9.31 3.43
C TYR A 21 11.78 8.23 3.30
N ALA A 22 11.62 7.38 4.33
CA ALA A 22 10.57 6.36 4.33
C ALA A 22 9.17 6.99 4.27
N ALA A 23 8.91 8.02 5.09
CA ALA A 23 7.66 8.76 5.10
C ALA A 23 7.37 9.43 3.75
N PHE A 24 8.39 10.01 3.11
CA PHE A 24 8.26 10.61 1.79
C PHE A 24 7.84 9.58 0.73
N VAL A 25 8.50 8.42 0.71
CA VAL A 25 8.17 7.32 -0.21
C VAL A 25 6.75 6.82 0.02
N VAL A 26 6.36 6.55 1.27
CA VAL A 26 5.01 6.08 1.61
C VAL A 26 3.96 7.13 1.21
N THR A 27 4.23 8.41 1.44
CA THR A 27 3.31 9.50 1.08
C THR A 27 3.15 9.62 -0.44
N ALA A 28 4.24 9.54 -1.20
CA ALA A 28 4.19 9.56 -2.66
C ALA A 28 3.38 8.39 -3.22
N PHE A 29 3.56 7.18 -2.65
CA PHE A 29 2.73 6.04 -2.99
C PHE A 29 1.26 6.27 -2.62
N ALA A 30 0.94 6.77 -1.43
CA ALA A 30 -0.44 7.03 -1.04
C ALA A 30 -1.15 8.01 -1.99
N ILE A 31 -0.46 9.07 -2.43
CA ILE A 31 -0.99 10.05 -3.41
C ILE A 31 -1.23 9.37 -4.76
N TYR A 32 -0.26 8.61 -5.26
CA TYR A 32 -0.39 7.92 -6.54
C TYR A 32 -1.51 6.88 -6.52
N PHE A 33 -1.57 6.04 -5.48
CA PHE A 33 -2.61 5.04 -5.30
C PHE A 33 -3.99 5.69 -5.15
N GLY A 34 -4.08 6.82 -4.45
CA GLY A 34 -5.32 7.60 -4.34
C GLY A 34 -5.78 8.10 -5.71
N TRP A 35 -4.90 8.74 -6.47
CA TRP A 35 -5.23 9.21 -7.83
C TRP A 35 -5.61 8.06 -8.77
N ALA A 36 -4.82 6.98 -8.76
CA ALA A 36 -5.02 5.83 -9.63
C ALA A 36 -6.31 5.08 -9.29
N PHE A 37 -6.71 5.03 -8.02
CA PHE A 37 -8.02 4.52 -7.63
C PHE A 37 -9.12 5.31 -8.33
N PHE A 38 -9.17 6.63 -8.19
CA PHE A 38 -10.29 7.41 -8.76
C PHE A 38 -10.29 7.52 -10.30
N ASN A 39 -9.14 7.45 -10.96
CA ASN A 39 -9.03 7.71 -12.40
C ASN A 39 -8.79 6.49 -13.29
N ASP A 40 -8.45 5.32 -12.74
CA ASP A 40 -8.13 4.14 -13.54
C ASP A 40 -8.94 2.90 -13.12
N ALA A 41 -9.84 2.47 -13.99
CA ALA A 41 -10.67 1.27 -13.79
C ALA A 41 -9.85 -0.03 -13.68
N ASN A 42 -8.69 -0.12 -14.34
CA ASN A 42 -7.81 -1.28 -14.19
C ASN A 42 -7.13 -1.30 -12.82
N PHE A 43 -6.86 -0.12 -12.25
CA PHE A 43 -6.29 0.01 -10.92
C PHE A 43 -7.29 -0.38 -9.83
N HIS A 44 -8.58 -0.09 -10.00
CA HIS A 44 -9.65 -0.60 -9.13
C HIS A 44 -9.61 -2.14 -9.03
N HIS A 45 -9.48 -2.84 -10.16
CA HIS A 45 -9.39 -4.30 -10.17
C HIS A 45 -8.12 -4.82 -9.50
N PHE A 46 -7.00 -4.12 -9.68
CA PHE A 46 -5.74 -4.44 -9.01
C PHE A 46 -5.82 -4.25 -7.49
N ALA A 47 -6.34 -3.11 -7.02
CA ALA A 47 -6.55 -2.84 -5.61
C ALA A 47 -7.51 -3.86 -4.97
N ALA A 48 -8.64 -4.16 -5.63
CA ALA A 48 -9.59 -5.17 -5.17
C ALA A 48 -8.96 -6.56 -5.07
N LYS A 49 -8.06 -6.94 -5.99
CA LYS A 49 -7.31 -8.21 -5.93
C LYS A 49 -6.35 -8.25 -4.75
N ILE A 50 -5.65 -7.15 -4.44
CA ILE A 50 -4.74 -7.07 -3.28
C ILE A 50 -5.54 -7.13 -1.97
N PHE A 51 -6.60 -6.35 -1.85
CA PHE A 51 -7.49 -6.39 -0.68
C PHE A 51 -8.11 -7.78 -0.49
N LYS A 52 -8.49 -8.45 -1.60
CA LYS A 52 -8.98 -9.82 -1.59
C LYS A 52 -7.92 -10.82 -1.14
N PHE A 53 -6.67 -10.68 -1.59
CA PHE A 53 -5.56 -11.52 -1.14
C PHE A 53 -5.29 -11.36 0.36
N TRP A 54 -5.28 -10.11 0.85
CA TRP A 54 -5.08 -9.82 2.27
C TRP A 54 -6.23 -10.32 3.16
N ASN A 55 -7.49 -10.11 2.75
CA ASN A 55 -8.66 -10.50 3.54
C ASN A 55 -9.01 -11.99 3.45
N CYS A 56 -8.75 -12.65 2.32
CA CYS A 56 -9.11 -14.06 2.13
C CYS A 56 -7.95 -15.03 2.43
N ASN A 57 -6.87 -14.55 3.06
CA ASN A 57 -5.79 -15.41 3.59
C ASN A 57 -6.21 -16.23 4.84
N GLY A 58 -7.45 -16.10 5.32
CA GLY A 58 -8.04 -16.94 6.36
C GLY A 58 -9.23 -17.74 5.85
N TYR A 59 -9.01 -19.04 5.56
CA TYR A 59 -9.96 -20.17 5.53
C TYR A 59 -11.39 -20.01 4.99
N ASN A 60 -11.75 -18.93 4.29
CA ASN A 60 -13.11 -18.75 3.79
C ASN A 60 -13.15 -19.03 2.27
N PRO A 61 -14.06 -19.92 1.80
CA PRO A 61 -14.14 -20.25 0.39
C PRO A 61 -14.41 -18.99 -0.45
N LEU A 62 -13.72 -18.93 -1.59
CA LEU A 62 -13.66 -17.80 -2.54
C LEU A 62 -15.02 -17.15 -2.85
N SER A 63 -16.12 -17.91 -2.76
CA SER A 63 -17.50 -17.49 -3.01
C SER A 63 -18.02 -16.46 -2.00
N TYR A 64 -17.65 -16.57 -0.73
CA TYR A 64 -18.16 -15.69 0.33
C TYR A 64 -17.47 -14.32 0.34
N CYS A 65 -16.17 -14.30 -0.02
CA CYS A 65 -15.45 -13.05 -0.24
C CYS A 65 -16.09 -12.27 -1.42
N VAL A 66 -16.33 -12.91 -2.57
CA VAL A 66 -16.86 -12.20 -3.75
C VAL A 66 -18.29 -11.68 -3.55
N MET A 67 -19.15 -12.41 -2.82
CA MET A 67 -20.53 -12.00 -2.58
C MET A 67 -20.63 -10.76 -1.69
N ARG A 68 -19.78 -10.60 -0.68
CA ARG A 68 -19.81 -9.45 0.25
C ARG A 68 -19.41 -8.13 -0.42
N TRP A 69 -18.41 -8.13 -1.30
CA TRP A 69 -18.03 -6.90 -2.01
C TRP A 69 -19.07 -6.46 -3.04
N LYS A 70 -19.82 -7.41 -3.63
CA LYS A 70 -20.86 -7.09 -4.61
C LYS A 70 -22.05 -6.35 -4.01
N VAL A 71 -22.32 -6.52 -2.71
CA VAL A 71 -23.37 -5.79 -1.98
C VAL A 71 -22.90 -4.46 -1.40
N ASP A 72 -21.59 -4.27 -1.16
CA ASP A 72 -21.08 -3.05 -0.51
C ASP A 72 -20.54 -1.99 -1.50
N PHE A 73 -20.16 -2.37 -2.74
CA PHE A 73 -19.58 -1.42 -3.72
C PHE A 73 -20.52 -0.97 -4.84
N TYR A 74 -21.69 -1.60 -4.97
CA TYR A 74 -22.74 -1.17 -5.89
C TYR A 74 -24.07 -1.22 -5.13
N PRO A 75 -24.83 -0.11 -5.07
CA PRO A 75 -26.25 -0.20 -4.73
C PRO A 75 -27.02 -1.03 -5.78
#